data_AF-K0R321-F1
#
_entry.id   AF-K0R321-F1
#
_cell.length_a   1.000
_cell.length_b   1.000
_cell.length_c   1.000
_cell.angle_alpha   90.00
_cell.angle_beta   90.00
_cell.angle_gamma   90.00
#
_symmetry.space_group_name_H-M   'P 1'
#
loop_
_entity.id
_entity.type
_entity.pdbx_description
1 polymer ?
#
loop_
_entity_poly.entity_id
_entity_poly.type
_entity_poly.pdbx_seq_one_letter_code
_entity_poly.pdbx_strand_id
1 'polypeptide(L)'
;MKGNVRSRYNLGITEYENGNYDLALQHWMISAKMGYEYSLSNIKEMFMNGHAAKAQYAEALIGYRDAVEDMRSPQREEAKRRLGA
;
A
#
# COMPACT_ATOMS: atom_id res chain seq x y z
N MET A 1 -0.76 -5.94 -13.72
CA MET A 1 -0.36 -5.03 -12.63
C MET A 1 0.91 -4.29 -13.10
N LYS A 2 0.76 -3.08 -13.68
CA LYS A 2 1.88 -2.36 -14.36
C LYS A 2 2.51 -1.24 -13.52
N GLY A 3 2.03 -1.01 -12.29
CA GLY A 3 2.63 -0.04 -11.37
C GLY A 3 3.70 -0.71 -10.50
N ASN A 4 4.90 -0.14 -10.46
CA ASN A 4 5.90 -0.58 -9.50
C ASN A 4 5.49 -0.06 -8.10
N VAL A 5 5.13 -1.00 -7.22
CA VAL A 5 4.70 -0.75 -5.85
C VAL A 5 5.74 0.06 -5.06
N ARG A 6 7.03 -0.28 -5.24
CA ARG A 6 8.15 0.39 -4.60
C ARG A 6 8.32 1.84 -5.06
N SER A 7 8.03 2.13 -6.33
CA SER A 7 8.05 3.51 -6.84
C SER A 7 6.99 4.38 -6.17
N ARG A 8 5.77 3.86 -5.95
CA ARG A 8 4.72 4.60 -5.22
C ARG A 8 5.10 4.81 -3.76
N TYR A 9 5.69 3.80 -3.12
CA TYR A 9 6.22 3.95 -1.77
C TYR A 9 7.28 5.07 -1.68
N ASN A 10 8.25 5.08 -2.60
CA ASN A 10 9.32 6.08 -2.61
C ASN A 10 8.78 7.50 -2.84
N LEU A 11 7.79 7.68 -3.73
CA LEU A 11 7.12 8.98 -3.88
C LEU A 11 6.50 9.44 -2.56
N GLY A 12 5.87 8.53 -1.82
CA GLY A 12 5.32 8.87 -0.50
C GLY A 12 6.39 9.31 0.50
N ILE A 13 7.59 8.70 0.47
CA ILE A 13 8.73 9.17 1.29
C ILE A 13 9.12 10.59 0.88
N THR A 14 9.34 10.84 -0.41
CA THR A 14 9.77 12.15 -0.90
C THR A 14 8.78 13.25 -0.53
N GLU A 15 7.47 12.99 -0.68
CA GLU A 15 6.45 13.97 -0.28
C GLU A 15 6.41 14.18 1.24
N TYR A 16 6.62 13.12 2.04
CA TYR A 16 6.69 13.25 3.50
C TYR A 16 7.89 14.09 3.95
N GLU A 17 9.07 13.87 3.36
CA GLU A 17 10.29 14.64 3.61
C GLU A 17 10.12 16.11 3.22
N ASN A 18 9.33 16.38 2.17
CA ASN A 18 8.97 17.74 1.75
C ASN A 18 7.87 18.39 2.61
N GLY A 19 7.31 17.66 3.60
CA GLY A 19 6.20 18.13 4.45
C GLY A 19 4.82 18.07 3.79
N ASN A 20 4.71 17.48 2.60
CA ASN A 20 3.47 17.32 1.84
C ASN A 20 2.71 16.06 2.31
N TYR A 21 2.26 16.08 3.56
CA TYR A 21 1.65 14.92 4.24
C TYR A 21 0.44 14.33 3.51
N ASP A 22 -0.41 15.16 2.91
CA ASP A 22 -1.57 14.69 2.14
C ASP A 22 -1.16 13.90 0.89
N LEU A 23 -0.12 14.35 0.17
CA LEU A 23 0.40 13.66 -1.00
C LEU A 23 1.14 12.38 -0.61
N ALA A 24 1.91 12.42 0.48
CA ALA A 24 2.56 11.24 1.04
C ALA A 24 1.55 10.14 1.36
N LEU A 25 0.45 10.51 2.03
CA LEU A 25 -0.65 9.61 2.37
C LEU A 25 -1.30 9.01 1.12
N GLN A 26 -1.59 9.81 0.09
CA GLN A 26 -2.17 9.29 -1.15
C GLN A 26 -1.26 8.26 -1.84
N HIS A 27 0.05 8.54 -1.92
CA HIS A 27 1.02 7.63 -2.51
C HIS A 27 1.11 6.30 -1.74
N TRP A 28 1.16 6.37 -0.41
CA TRP A 28 1.17 5.18 0.41
C TRP A 28 -0.16 4.42 0.38
N MET A 29 -1.32 5.08 0.29
CA MET A 29 -2.62 4.40 0.17
C MET A 29 -2.69 3.54 -1.09
N ILE A 30 -2.21 4.05 -2.22
CA ILE A 30 -2.17 3.28 -3.48
C ILE A 30 -1.26 2.06 -3.32
N SER A 31 -0.07 2.25 -2.77
CA SER A 31 0.92 1.18 -2.58
C SER A 31 0.43 0.11 -1.59
N ALA A 32 -0.20 0.52 -0.48
CA ALA A 32 -0.82 -0.39 0.49
C ALA A 32 -1.96 -1.20 -0.15
N LYS A 33 -2.81 -0.57 -0.98
CA LYS A 33 -3.86 -1.24 -1.79
C LYS A 33 -3.32 -2.17 -2.87
N MET A 34 -2.00 -2.20 -3.08
CA MET A 34 -1.33 -3.21 -3.92
C MET A 34 -0.63 -4.29 -3.09
N GLY A 35 -0.83 -4.30 -1.77
CA GLY A 35 -0.27 -5.27 -0.85
C GLY A 35 1.13 -4.95 -0.33
N TYR A 36 1.54 -3.67 -0.31
CA TYR A 36 2.84 -3.29 0.24
C TYR A 36 2.77 -2.93 1.72
N GLU A 37 3.40 -3.77 2.54
CA GLU A 37 3.38 -3.65 4.00
C GLU A 37 4.03 -2.35 4.49
N TYR A 38 5.18 -1.94 3.93
CA TYR A 38 5.86 -0.72 4.38
C TYR A 38 5.03 0.55 4.17
N SER A 39 4.21 0.60 3.11
CA SER A 39 3.28 1.72 2.93
C SER A 39 2.20 1.74 4.00
N LEU A 40 1.67 0.56 4.38
CA LEU A 40 0.70 0.47 5.47
C LEU A 40 1.32 0.88 6.82
N SER A 41 2.57 0.51 7.08
CA SER A 41 3.31 0.95 8.27
C SER A 41 3.48 2.46 8.33
N ASN A 42 3.85 3.11 7.23
CA ASN A 42 3.97 4.57 7.19
C ASN A 42 2.62 5.29 7.38
N ILE A 43 1.52 4.75 6.85
CA ILE A 43 0.17 5.29 7.11
C ILE A 43 -0.20 5.15 8.59
N LYS A 44 0.20 4.06 9.25
CA LYS A 44 0.01 3.90 10.70
C LYS A 44 0.77 4.97 11.48
N GLU A 45 2.03 5.24 11.13
CA GLU A 45 2.83 6.29 11.75
C GLU A 45 2.20 7.68 11.55
N MET A 46 1.72 7.97 10.34
CA MET A 46 0.98 9.21 10.05
C MET A 46 -0.27 9.35 10.93
N PHE A 47 -1.03 8.28 11.12
CA PHE A 47 -2.18 8.27 12.01
C PHE A 47 -1.77 8.54 13.47
N MET A 48 -0.71 7.90 13.95
CA MET A 48 -0.19 8.12 15.31
C MET A 48 0.30 9.55 15.53
N ASN A 49 0.86 10.18 14.49
CA ASN A 49 1.34 11.56 14.52
C ASN A 49 0.24 12.61 14.25
N GLY A 50 -1.00 12.18 14.00
CA GLY A 50 -2.14 13.07 13.72
C GLY A 50 -2.20 13.62 12.29
N HIS A 51 -1.34 13.16 11.38
CA HIS A 51 -1.31 13.55 9.97
C HIS A 51 -2.27 12.74 9.09
N ALA A 52 -2.84 11.64 9.60
CA ALA A 52 -3.88 10.88 8.93
C ALA A 52 -5.07 10.63 9.86
N ALA A 53 -6.27 10.62 9.30
CA ALA A 53 -7.49 10.28 10.02
C ALA A 53 -7.61 8.77 10.26
N LYS A 54 -8.29 8.38 11.34
CA LYS A 54 -8.59 6.97 11.66
C LYS A 54 -9.26 6.23 10.50
N ALA A 55 -10.15 6.90 9.77
CA ALA A 55 -10.84 6.34 8.62
C ALA A 55 -9.89 5.99 7.47
N GLN A 56 -8.89 6.84 7.21
CA GLN A 56 -7.89 6.60 6.15
C GLN A 56 -6.98 5.42 6.51
N TYR A 57 -6.60 5.30 7.77
CA TYR A 57 -5.83 4.12 8.23
C TYR A 57 -6.66 2.83 8.13
N ALA A 58 -7.94 2.86 8.53
CA ALA A 58 -8.84 1.71 8.38
C ALA A 58 -9.03 1.31 6.92
N GLU A 59 -9.18 2.29 6.02
CA GLU A 59 -9.29 2.04 4.58
C GLU A 59 -8.01 1.40 4.02
N ALA A 60 -6.83 1.86 4.45
CA ALA A 60 -5.56 1.27 4.04
C ALA A 60 -5.41 -0.18 4.50
N LEU A 61 -5.88 -0.51 5.72
CA LEU A 61 -5.89 -1.89 6.24
C LEU A 61 -6.78 -2.81 5.40
N ILE A 62 -7.99 -2.36 5.07
CA ILE A 62 -8.94 -3.13 4.25
C ILE A 62 -8.33 -3.37 2.86
N GLY A 63 -7.87 -2.31 2.20
CA GLY A 63 -7.28 -2.41 0.87
C GLY A 63 -6.01 -3.28 0.82
N TYR A 64 -5.18 -3.26 1.86
CA TYR A 64 -4.02 -4.14 1.96
C TYR A 64 -4.44 -5.61 2.10
N ARG A 65 -5.42 -5.90 2.97
CA ARG A 65 -5.93 -7.26 3.16
C ARG A 65 -6.51 -7.81 1.85
N ASP A 66 -7.38 -7.05 1.20
CA ASP A 66 -8.01 -7.45 -0.05
C ASP A 66 -6.95 -7.72 -1.14
N ALA A 67 -5.90 -6.89 -1.22
CA ALA A 67 -4.78 -7.12 -2.14
C ALA A 67 -3.99 -8.40 -1.84
N VAL A 68 -3.72 -8.69 -0.57
CA VAL A 68 -3.03 -9.93 -0.14
C VAL A 68 -3.89 -11.17 -0.42
N GLU A 69 -5.20 -11.08 -0.21
CA GLU A 69 -6.15 -12.16 -0.51
C GLU A 69 -6.26 -12.41 -2.02
N ASP A 70 -6.39 -11.36 -2.84
CA ASP A 70 -6.41 -11.47 -4.31
C ASP A 70 -5.12 -12.08 -4.88
N MET A 71 -3.98 -11.77 -4.26
CA MET A 71 -2.68 -12.38 -4.61
C MET A 71 -2.58 -13.87 -4.25
N ARG A 72 -3.42 -14.35 -3.33
CA ARG A 72 -3.54 -15.76 -2.92
C ARG A 72 -4.65 -16.53 -3.65
N SER A 73 -5.38 -15.90 -4.55
CA SER A 73 -6.51 -16.53 -5.25
C SER A 73 -6.09 -17.83 -5.97
N PRO A 74 -6.92 -18.90 -5.93
CA PRO A 74 -6.62 -20.18 -6.55
C PRO A 74 -6.24 -20.05 -8.04
N GLN A 75 -6.85 -19.10 -8.75
CA GLN A 75 -6.58 -18.83 -10.17
C GLN A 75 -5.17 -18.26 -10.39
N ARG A 76 -4.69 -17.39 -9.49
CA ARG A 76 -3.30 -16.89 -9.55
C ARG A 76 -2.30 -17.93 -9.08
N GLU A 77 -2.62 -18.72 -8.06
CA GLU A 77 -1.76 -19.83 -7.62
C GLU A 77 -1.66 -20.91 -8.70
N GLU A 78 -2.76 -21.22 -9.38
CA GLU A 78 -2.76 -22.11 -10.54
C GLU A 78 -2.01 -21.50 -11.72
N ALA A 79 -2.15 -20.20 -11.98
CA ALA A 79 -1.35 -19.51 -13.00
C ALA A 79 0.15 -19.54 -12.66
N LYS A 80 0.56 -19.33 -11.41
CA LYS A 80 1.97 -19.47 -10.96
C LYS A 80 2.47 -20.90 -11.17
N ARG A 81 1.70 -21.91 -10.77
CA ARG A 81 2.02 -23.33 -11.00
C ARG A 81 2.19 -23.66 -12.48
N ARG A 82 1.31 -23.12 -13.34
CA ARG A 82 1.37 -23.31 -14.80
C ARG A 82 2.51 -22.53 -15.46
N LEU A 83 2.91 -21.39 -14.89
CA LEU A 83 4.01 -20.55 -15.38
C LEU A 83 5.39 -21.02 -14.90
N GLY A 84 5.48 -22.04 -14.04
CA GLY A 84 6.74 -22.69 -13.68
C GLY A 84 7.77 -21.74 -13.07
N ALA A 85 7.37 -20.94 -12.08
CA ALA A 85 8.27 -20.14 -11.25
C ALA A 85 8.61 -20.88 -9.96
#